data_AF-A0A7S3J3Z7-F1
#
_entry.id   AF-A0A7S3J3Z7-F1
#
_cell.length_a   1.000
_cell.length_b   1.000
_cell.length_c   1.000
_cell.angle_alpha   90.00
_cell.angle_beta   90.00
_cell.angle_gamma   90.00
#
_symmetry.space_group_name_H-M   'P 1'
#
loop_
_entity.id
_entity.type
_entity.pdbx_description
1 polymer ?
#
loop_
_entity_poly.entity_id
_entity_poly.type
_entity_poly.pdbx_seq_one_letter_code
_entity_poly.pdbx_strand_id
1 'polypeptide(L)'
;PEIRPSDCSWISEETSRQERLTNKLVILVSPAMSIKQLKQKIEMEFAEIFPREEPYFVGKIDDASGYTLPASSLVGDHFKQGDSIIVWPRADYEDFPHTYQKENADDLVHTLKNVHYSMISKLSDSYIQEYTDKAELLSTILPLGLTEDVPTIQNICVILNKVITRDVVALLDDESNSSLLELAVLVMQHWINKIIDEDKFILNNTLMVLEMFIKSWSFC
;
A
#
# COMPACT_ATOMS: atom_id res chain seq x y z
N PRO A 1 62.79 33.69 -2.85
CA PRO A 1 62.92 32.25 -3.18
C PRO A 1 61.77 31.47 -2.52
N GLU A 2 60.59 31.60 -3.14
CA GLU A 2 59.96 30.50 -3.90
C GLU A 2 59.49 29.36 -3.00
N ILE A 3 58.29 29.57 -2.44
CA ILE A 3 57.38 28.48 -2.08
C ILE A 3 56.80 28.01 -3.41
N ARG A 4 57.20 26.82 -3.88
CA ARG A 4 56.55 26.13 -4.99
C ARG A 4 55.62 25.04 -4.43
N PRO A 5 54.38 24.94 -4.93
CA PRO A 5 53.44 23.89 -4.57
C PRO A 5 53.81 22.62 -5.37
N SER A 6 54.08 21.53 -4.69
CA SER A 6 54.19 20.20 -5.29
C SER A 6 52.93 19.40 -4.97
N ASP A 7 52.00 19.50 -5.90
CA ASP A 7 51.24 18.40 -6.49
C ASP A 7 50.34 17.55 -5.58
N CYS A 8 49.09 18.00 -5.50
CA CYS A 8 47.92 17.15 -5.50
C CYS A 8 48.01 16.11 -6.63
N SER A 9 48.23 14.84 -6.31
CA SER A 9 48.00 13.74 -7.26
C SER A 9 47.43 12.46 -6.65
N TRP A 10 47.17 12.41 -5.34
CA TRP A 10 46.66 11.20 -4.69
C TRP A 10 45.12 11.14 -4.56
N ILE A 11 44.40 12.18 -4.96
CA ILE A 11 42.93 12.22 -4.87
C ILE A 11 42.25 11.94 -6.23
N SER A 12 43.00 11.98 -7.34
CA SER A 12 42.46 11.85 -8.69
C SER A 12 42.62 10.47 -9.34
N GLU A 13 43.50 9.59 -8.83
CA GLU A 13 43.66 8.23 -9.38
C GLU A 13 42.72 7.21 -8.74
N GLU A 14 42.29 7.44 -7.50
CA GLU A 14 41.40 6.52 -6.78
C GLU A 14 39.93 6.70 -7.19
N THR A 15 39.56 7.91 -7.63
CA THR A 15 38.25 8.21 -8.26
C THR A 15 38.17 7.74 -9.71
N SER A 16 39.30 7.45 -10.36
CA SER A 16 39.36 7.04 -11.77
C SER A 16 39.37 5.51 -11.97
N ARG A 17 39.51 4.71 -10.90
CA ARG A 17 39.47 3.23 -10.94
C ARG A 17 38.10 2.63 -10.60
N GLN A 18 37.13 3.46 -10.22
CA GLN A 18 35.79 3.05 -9.81
C GLN A 18 34.76 3.11 -10.95
N GLU A 19 35.18 3.21 -12.22
CA GLU A 19 34.34 2.78 -13.35
C GLU A 19 34.36 1.24 -13.44
N ARG A 20 34.00 0.58 -12.33
CA ARG A 20 33.70 -0.85 -12.36
C ARG A 20 32.37 -1.00 -13.07
N LEU A 21 32.41 -1.71 -14.20
CA LEU A 21 31.27 -2.21 -14.99
C LEU A 21 29.99 -2.33 -14.14
N THR A 22 29.14 -1.32 -14.20
CA THR A 22 27.82 -1.37 -13.59
C THR A 22 26.90 -2.03 -14.60
N ASN A 23 26.62 -3.31 -14.41
CA ASN A 23 25.62 -4.02 -15.21
C ASN A 23 24.26 -3.36 -14.93
N LYS A 24 23.67 -2.75 -15.96
CA LYS A 24 22.34 -2.14 -15.86
C LYS A 24 21.30 -3.19 -16.16
N LEU A 25 20.44 -3.44 -15.19
CA LEU A 25 19.32 -4.34 -15.29
C LEU A 25 18.01 -3.54 -15.22
N VAL A 26 17.07 -3.84 -16.12
CA VAL A 26 15.71 -3.29 -16.09
C VAL A 26 14.78 -4.42 -15.70
N ILE A 27 14.07 -4.27 -14.58
CA ILE A 27 13.12 -5.25 -14.08
C ILE A 27 11.72 -4.65 -13.95
N LEU A 28 10.72 -5.47 -14.27
CA LEU A 28 9.31 -5.14 -14.07
C LEU A 28 8.88 -5.60 -12.67
N VAL A 29 8.46 -4.65 -11.83
CA VAL A 29 8.17 -4.91 -10.41
C VAL A 29 6.79 -4.38 -10.03
N SER A 30 6.10 -5.10 -9.16
CA SER A 30 4.82 -4.65 -8.59
C SER A 30 5.10 -3.64 -7.46
N PRO A 31 4.36 -2.53 -7.36
CA PRO A 31 4.50 -1.60 -6.23
C PRO A 31 4.14 -2.23 -4.88
N ALA A 32 3.35 -3.30 -4.88
CA ALA A 32 2.98 -4.05 -3.67
C ALA A 32 4.03 -5.09 -3.25
N MET A 33 5.12 -5.23 -4.00
CA MET A 33 6.24 -6.12 -3.66
C MET A 33 7.06 -5.51 -2.52
N SER A 34 7.52 -6.34 -1.59
CA SER A 34 8.47 -5.90 -0.55
C SER A 34 9.89 -5.74 -1.10
N ILE A 35 10.72 -4.92 -0.46
CA ILE A 35 12.13 -4.78 -0.81
C ILE A 35 12.88 -6.13 -0.70
N LYS A 36 12.51 -7.00 0.25
CA LYS A 36 13.04 -8.38 0.33
C LYS A 36 12.75 -9.19 -0.94
N GLN A 37 11.51 -9.17 -1.42
CA GLN A 37 11.11 -9.86 -2.66
C GLN A 37 11.78 -9.22 -3.88
N LEU A 38 11.97 -7.90 -3.87
CA LEU A 38 12.70 -7.20 -4.93
C LEU A 38 14.14 -7.68 -5.04
N LYS A 39 14.84 -7.88 -3.90
CA LYS A 39 16.20 -8.43 -3.87
C LYS A 39 16.26 -9.79 -4.58
N GLN A 40 15.40 -10.72 -4.19
CA GLN A 40 15.34 -12.06 -4.77
C GLN A 40 15.04 -12.02 -6.27
N LYS A 41 14.12 -11.14 -6.68
CA LYS A 41 13.80 -10.96 -8.10
C LYS A 41 15.00 -10.46 -8.91
N ILE A 42 15.78 -9.51 -8.37
CA ILE A 42 17.02 -9.05 -9.00
C ILE A 42 18.02 -10.20 -9.16
N GLU A 43 18.21 -11.03 -8.13
CA GLU A 43 19.13 -12.18 -8.16
C GLU A 43 18.73 -13.19 -9.26
N MET A 44 17.44 -13.52 -9.36
CA MET A 44 16.91 -14.44 -10.37
C MET A 44 17.08 -13.89 -11.80
N GLU A 45 16.65 -12.66 -12.04
CA GLU A 45 16.73 -12.01 -13.36
C GLU A 45 18.18 -11.78 -13.78
N PHE A 46 19.06 -11.47 -12.83
CA PHE A 46 20.49 -11.35 -13.09
C PHE A 46 21.11 -12.69 -13.53
N ALA A 47 20.79 -13.79 -12.84
CA ALA A 47 21.28 -15.12 -13.21
C ALA A 47 20.76 -15.58 -14.58
N GLU A 48 19.54 -15.18 -14.94
CA GLU A 48 18.94 -15.47 -16.25
C GLU A 48 19.62 -14.70 -17.39
N ILE A 49 19.88 -13.40 -17.18
CA ILE A 49 20.47 -12.53 -18.21
C ILE A 49 21.98 -12.73 -18.33
N PHE A 50 22.66 -13.05 -17.23
CA PHE A 50 24.11 -13.25 -17.16
C PHE A 50 24.47 -14.67 -16.68
N PRO A 51 24.12 -15.73 -17.44
CA PRO A 51 24.29 -17.13 -16.99
C PRO A 51 25.74 -17.59 -16.88
N ARG A 52 26.71 -16.79 -17.37
CA ARG A 52 28.15 -17.07 -17.30
C ARG A 52 28.85 -16.30 -16.18
N GLU A 53 28.16 -15.36 -15.53
CA GLU A 53 28.70 -14.62 -14.40
C GLU A 53 28.47 -15.39 -13.09
N GLU A 54 29.24 -15.06 -12.05
CA GLU A 54 29.03 -15.63 -10.72
C GLU A 54 27.65 -15.20 -10.17
N PRO A 55 27.00 -16.06 -9.35
CA PRO A 55 25.69 -15.74 -8.79
C PRO A 55 25.69 -14.41 -8.04
N TYR A 56 24.91 -13.45 -8.49
CA TYR A 56 24.82 -12.17 -7.79
C TYR A 56 23.83 -12.27 -6.63
N PHE A 57 24.29 -11.97 -5.41
CA PHE A 57 23.46 -11.92 -4.20
C PHE A 57 23.35 -10.49 -3.68
N VAL A 58 22.13 -10.03 -3.47
CA VAL A 58 21.85 -8.65 -3.08
C VAL A 58 21.95 -8.50 -1.57
N GLY A 59 22.93 -7.70 -1.12
CA GLY A 59 23.07 -7.32 0.29
C GLY A 59 22.10 -6.21 0.66
N LYS A 60 22.23 -5.05 0.00
CA LYS A 60 21.42 -3.87 0.29
C LYS A 60 20.98 -3.16 -1.00
N ILE A 61 19.85 -2.47 -0.91
CA ILE A 61 19.30 -1.62 -1.97
C ILE A 61 19.24 -0.21 -1.40
N ASP A 62 19.91 0.71 -2.08
CA ASP A 62 19.91 2.13 -1.76
C ASP A 62 19.08 2.89 -2.80
N ASP A 63 18.34 3.89 -2.34
CA ASP A 63 17.64 4.82 -3.23
C ASP A 63 18.61 5.82 -3.88
N ALA A 64 18.08 6.70 -4.74
CA ALA A 64 18.88 7.72 -5.42
C ALA A 64 19.55 8.73 -4.46
N SER A 65 19.09 8.82 -3.20
CA SER A 65 19.68 9.65 -2.15
C SER A 65 20.75 8.93 -1.32
N GLY A 66 20.95 7.62 -1.55
CA GLY A 66 21.88 6.78 -0.82
C GLY A 66 21.30 6.20 0.48
N TYR A 67 19.99 6.29 0.69
CA TYR A 67 19.32 5.72 1.85
C TYR A 67 19.03 4.24 1.64
N THR A 68 19.51 3.39 2.58
CA THR A 68 19.29 1.95 2.55
C THR A 68 17.88 1.59 2.98
N LEU A 69 17.17 0.86 2.12
CA LEU A 69 15.77 0.55 2.35
C LEU A 69 15.56 -0.66 3.28
N PRO A 70 14.59 -0.59 4.21
CA PRO A 70 14.19 -1.72 5.04
C PRO A 70 13.63 -2.87 4.21
N ALA A 71 13.95 -4.11 4.56
CA ALA A 71 13.50 -5.30 3.83
C ALA A 71 11.96 -5.48 3.81
N SER A 72 11.27 -4.99 4.83
CA SER A 72 9.81 -5.09 4.99
C SER A 72 9.03 -3.99 4.26
N SER A 73 9.69 -2.92 3.80
CA SER A 73 9.01 -1.83 3.09
C SER A 73 8.50 -2.28 1.73
N LEU A 74 7.48 -1.58 1.20
CA LEU A 74 6.98 -1.83 -0.14
C LEU A 74 7.76 -1.01 -1.17
N VAL A 75 7.92 -1.55 -2.37
CA VAL A 75 8.56 -0.87 -3.51
C VAL A 75 7.83 0.41 -3.85
N GLY A 76 6.49 0.40 -3.84
CA GLY A 76 5.66 1.56 -4.20
C GLY A 76 5.75 2.74 -3.22
N ASP A 77 6.20 2.50 -1.98
CA ASP A 77 6.39 3.57 -0.99
C ASP A 77 7.64 4.41 -1.27
N HIS A 78 8.61 3.81 -1.98
CA HIS A 78 9.95 4.39 -2.17
C HIS A 78 10.27 4.71 -3.63
N PHE A 79 9.63 4.02 -4.58
CA PHE A 79 9.99 4.11 -6.01
C PHE A 79 8.78 4.37 -6.90
N LYS A 80 9.00 5.26 -7.88
CA LYS A 80 8.09 5.52 -8.99
C LYS A 80 8.60 4.82 -10.25
N GLN A 81 7.71 4.70 -11.24
CA GLN A 81 8.07 4.11 -12.52
C GLN A 81 9.20 4.90 -13.18
N GLY A 82 10.28 4.20 -13.56
CA GLY A 82 11.46 4.79 -14.20
C GLY A 82 12.58 5.19 -13.22
N ASP A 83 12.36 5.06 -11.91
CA ASP A 83 13.41 5.32 -10.93
C ASP A 83 14.55 4.31 -11.05
N SER A 84 15.78 4.80 -10.87
CA SER A 84 16.99 3.97 -10.81
C SER A 84 17.37 3.71 -9.36
N ILE A 85 17.76 2.48 -9.08
CA ILE A 85 18.16 2.04 -7.74
C ILE A 85 19.60 1.54 -7.76
N ILE A 86 20.31 1.71 -6.65
CA ILE A 86 21.68 1.19 -6.51
C ILE A 86 21.62 -0.08 -5.68
N VAL A 87 22.04 -1.18 -6.28
CA VAL A 87 22.03 -2.50 -5.66
C VAL A 87 23.46 -2.87 -5.32
N TRP A 88 23.70 -3.18 -4.05
CA TRP A 88 25.01 -3.56 -3.56
C TRP A 88 25.08 -5.05 -3.29
N PRO A 89 26.16 -5.72 -3.74
CA PRO A 89 26.37 -7.13 -3.46
C PRO A 89 26.52 -7.35 -1.95
N ARG A 90 26.14 -8.55 -1.52
CA ARG A 90 26.37 -9.02 -0.17
C ARG A 90 27.89 -9.23 0.05
N ALA A 91 28.42 -8.69 1.15
CA ALA A 91 29.87 -8.64 1.41
C ALA A 91 30.46 -9.95 1.96
N ASP A 92 29.61 -10.83 2.47
CA ASP A 92 29.93 -12.12 3.08
C ASP A 92 29.70 -13.26 2.07
N TYR A 93 30.78 -13.64 1.37
CA TYR A 93 30.82 -14.74 0.39
C TYR A 93 31.39 -16.06 0.97
N GLU A 94 31.55 -16.15 2.29
CA GLU A 94 32.05 -17.36 2.95
C GLU A 94 30.89 -18.26 3.39
N ASP A 95 30.75 -19.39 2.69
CA ASP A 95 30.07 -20.63 3.11
C ASP A 95 28.69 -20.48 3.77
N PHE A 96 27.70 -20.01 3.01
CA PHE A 96 26.32 -20.38 3.27
C PHE A 96 25.84 -21.35 2.19
N PRO A 97 25.37 -22.57 2.55
CA PRO A 97 24.77 -23.45 1.58
C PRO A 97 23.60 -22.70 0.95
N HIS A 98 23.48 -22.73 -0.39
CA HIS A 98 22.40 -22.16 -1.18
C HIS A 98 21.04 -22.54 -0.58
N THR A 99 20.62 -21.80 0.43
CA THR A 99 19.32 -21.91 1.01
C THR A 99 18.53 -20.99 0.12
N TYR A 100 17.97 -21.58 -0.94
CA TYR A 100 16.68 -21.13 -1.45
C TYR A 100 15.85 -20.90 -0.19
N GLN A 101 15.77 -19.64 0.27
CA GLN A 101 14.91 -19.28 1.37
C GLN A 101 13.52 -19.53 0.82
N LYS A 102 13.02 -20.74 1.11
CA LYS A 102 11.67 -21.19 0.86
C LYS A 102 10.79 -19.99 1.19
N GLU A 103 10.17 -19.39 0.17
CA GLU A 103 9.23 -18.30 0.37
C GLU A 103 8.34 -18.73 1.52
N ASN A 104 8.41 -18.00 2.64
CA ASN A 104 7.64 -18.38 3.81
C ASN A 104 6.19 -18.31 3.33
N ALA A 105 5.45 -19.40 3.47
CA ALA A 105 4.05 -19.46 3.03
C ALA A 105 3.25 -18.29 3.60
N ASP A 106 3.63 -17.81 4.78
CA ASP A 106 3.09 -16.62 5.42
C ASP A 106 3.36 -15.32 4.63
N ASP A 107 4.58 -15.10 4.11
CA ASP A 107 4.92 -13.93 3.28
C ASP A 107 4.07 -13.92 1.99
N LEU A 108 3.87 -15.09 1.38
CA LEU A 108 3.01 -15.25 0.20
C LEU A 108 1.53 -15.00 0.56
N VAL A 109 1.06 -15.54 1.69
CA VAL A 109 -0.31 -15.32 2.18
C VAL A 109 -0.56 -13.84 2.48
N HIS A 110 0.40 -13.13 3.08
CA HIS A 110 0.31 -11.69 3.31
C HIS A 110 0.26 -10.91 1.99
N THR A 111 1.13 -11.25 1.03
CA THR A 111 1.12 -10.63 -0.30
C THR A 111 -0.23 -10.87 -1.00
N LEU A 112 -0.74 -12.09 -0.96
CA LEU A 112 -2.02 -12.46 -1.55
C LEU A 112 -3.19 -11.72 -0.89
N LYS A 113 -3.19 -11.62 0.45
CA LYS A 113 -4.19 -10.83 1.19
C LYS A 113 -4.15 -9.37 0.76
N ASN A 114 -2.97 -8.76 0.69
CA ASN A 114 -2.84 -7.36 0.28
C ASN A 114 -3.33 -7.12 -1.16
N VAL A 115 -2.99 -8.01 -2.09
CA VAL A 115 -3.49 -7.95 -3.47
C VAL A 115 -5.01 -8.10 -3.51
N HIS A 116 -5.56 -9.06 -2.74
CA HIS A 116 -6.99 -9.29 -2.65
C HIS A 116 -7.74 -8.06 -2.10
N TYR A 117 -7.27 -7.47 -0.99
CA TYR A 117 -7.84 -6.25 -0.44
C TYR A 117 -7.76 -5.07 -1.42
N SER A 118 -6.62 -4.90 -2.11
CA SER A 118 -6.47 -3.85 -3.12
C SER A 118 -7.43 -4.03 -4.29
N MET A 119 -7.62 -5.26 -4.77
CA MET A 119 -8.56 -5.56 -5.85
C MET A 119 -10.01 -5.32 -5.42
N ILE A 120 -10.42 -5.80 -4.24
CA ILE A 120 -11.75 -5.56 -3.70
C ILE A 120 -12.00 -4.06 -3.53
N SER A 121 -11.01 -3.31 -3.03
CA SER A 121 -11.18 -1.85 -2.88
C SER A 121 -11.42 -1.19 -4.22
N LYS A 122 -10.60 -1.50 -5.24
CA LYS A 122 -10.74 -0.90 -6.59
C LYS A 122 -12.07 -1.28 -7.25
N LEU A 123 -12.50 -2.53 -7.11
CA LEU A 123 -13.80 -2.99 -7.65
C LEU A 123 -14.94 -2.25 -6.97
N SER A 124 -14.96 -2.19 -5.64
CA SER A 124 -16.00 -1.44 -4.91
C SER A 124 -15.99 0.06 -5.24
N ASP A 125 -14.81 0.67 -5.39
CA ASP A 125 -14.71 2.07 -5.82
C ASP A 125 -15.27 2.27 -7.24
N SER A 126 -14.98 1.35 -8.16
CA SER A 126 -15.53 1.37 -9.53
C SER A 126 -17.06 1.30 -9.52
N TYR A 127 -17.64 0.35 -8.78
CA TYR A 127 -19.10 0.22 -8.68
C TYR A 127 -19.74 1.44 -8.01
N ILE A 128 -19.14 1.98 -6.95
CA ILE A 128 -19.65 3.18 -6.28
C ILE A 128 -19.60 4.38 -7.23
N GLN A 129 -18.57 4.50 -8.09
CA GLN A 129 -18.43 5.58 -9.06
C GLN A 129 -19.50 5.55 -10.16
N GLU A 130 -20.06 4.38 -10.48
CA GLU A 130 -21.16 4.27 -11.45
C GLU A 130 -22.44 4.97 -10.98
N TYR A 131 -22.62 5.12 -9.66
CA TYR A 131 -23.72 5.90 -9.10
C TYR A 131 -23.43 7.40 -9.20
N THR A 132 -24.09 8.06 -10.16
CA THR A 132 -24.07 9.53 -10.31
C THR A 132 -24.78 10.24 -9.16
N ASP A 133 -25.87 9.65 -8.65
CA ASP A 133 -26.59 10.15 -7.49
C ASP A 133 -26.25 9.31 -6.25
N LYS A 134 -25.55 9.93 -5.30
CA LYS A 134 -25.18 9.28 -4.03
C LYS A 134 -26.38 9.14 -3.08
N ALA A 135 -27.41 9.97 -3.21
CA ALA A 135 -28.63 9.87 -2.40
C ALA A 135 -29.42 8.61 -2.76
N GLU A 136 -29.54 8.32 -4.07
CA GLU A 136 -30.18 7.10 -4.58
C GLU A 136 -29.43 5.84 -4.14
N LEU A 137 -28.10 5.87 -4.15
CA LEU A 137 -27.28 4.78 -3.62
C LEU A 137 -27.58 4.55 -2.13
N LEU A 138 -27.53 5.62 -1.32
CA LEU A 138 -27.80 5.55 0.11
C LEU A 138 -29.20 5.04 0.43
N SER A 139 -30.23 5.47 -0.31
CA SER A 139 -31.61 5.05 -0.10
C SER A 139 -31.82 3.56 -0.39
N THR A 140 -30.99 2.98 -1.26
CA THR A 140 -31.01 1.56 -1.59
C THR A 140 -30.28 0.72 -0.54
N ILE A 141 -29.11 1.17 -0.06
CA ILE A 141 -28.25 0.36 0.81
C ILE A 141 -28.56 0.49 2.29
N LEU A 142 -29.01 1.66 2.77
CA LEU A 142 -29.24 1.89 4.19
C LEU A 142 -30.31 0.97 4.78
N PRO A 143 -31.47 0.72 4.12
CA PRO A 143 -32.48 -0.20 4.66
C PRO A 143 -31.93 -1.61 4.91
N LEU A 144 -30.98 -2.07 4.08
CA LEU A 144 -30.34 -3.37 4.23
C LEU A 144 -29.51 -3.45 5.52
N GLY A 145 -29.12 -2.32 6.09
CA GLY A 145 -28.38 -2.25 7.36
C GLY A 145 -29.21 -2.69 8.57
N LEU A 146 -30.53 -2.82 8.45
CA LEU A 146 -31.40 -3.30 9.52
C LEU A 146 -31.54 -4.84 9.55
N THR A 147 -30.80 -5.55 8.70
CA THR A 147 -30.70 -7.01 8.72
C THR A 147 -29.91 -7.51 9.92
N GLU A 148 -30.11 -8.78 10.30
CA GLU A 148 -29.29 -9.47 11.31
C GLU A 148 -28.12 -10.25 10.66
N ASP A 149 -28.03 -10.24 9.33
CA ASP A 149 -26.93 -10.87 8.59
C ASP A 149 -25.63 -10.06 8.69
N VAL A 150 -24.73 -10.53 9.55
CA VAL A 150 -23.43 -9.88 9.85
C VAL A 150 -22.60 -9.61 8.58
N PRO A 151 -22.43 -10.55 7.63
CA PRO A 151 -21.71 -10.28 6.38
C PRO A 151 -22.31 -9.12 5.56
N THR A 152 -23.64 -9.05 5.47
CA THR A 152 -24.32 -7.93 4.80
C THR A 152 -24.01 -6.61 5.49
N ILE A 153 -24.07 -6.57 6.82
CA ILE A 153 -23.75 -5.37 7.60
C ILE A 153 -22.30 -4.94 7.40
N GLN A 154 -21.34 -5.87 7.46
CA GLN A 154 -19.93 -5.60 7.19
C GLN A 154 -19.73 -4.97 5.81
N ASN A 155 -20.41 -5.49 4.77
CA ASN A 155 -20.34 -4.92 3.43
C ASN A 155 -20.93 -3.51 3.37
N ILE A 156 -22.07 -3.27 4.02
CA ILE A 156 -22.68 -1.94 4.08
C ILE A 156 -21.76 -0.96 4.82
N CYS A 157 -21.13 -1.36 5.93
CA CYS A 157 -20.14 -0.55 6.63
C CYS A 157 -19.01 -0.07 5.69
N VAL A 158 -18.47 -0.98 4.87
CA VAL A 158 -17.40 -0.65 3.90
C VAL A 158 -17.91 0.34 2.84
N ILE A 159 -19.12 0.12 2.32
CA ILE A 159 -19.72 1.01 1.32
C ILE A 159 -19.96 2.39 1.94
N LEU A 160 -20.55 2.47 3.13
CA LEU A 160 -20.82 3.73 3.81
C LEU A 160 -19.54 4.51 4.10
N ASN A 161 -18.46 3.86 4.54
CA ASN A 161 -17.17 4.53 4.75
C ASN A 161 -16.55 5.10 3.47
N LYS A 162 -16.87 4.52 2.31
CA LYS A 162 -16.42 5.04 1.01
C LYS A 162 -17.34 6.14 0.47
N VAL A 163 -18.64 6.04 0.73
CA VAL A 163 -19.67 6.95 0.18
C VAL A 163 -19.84 8.20 1.03
N ILE A 164 -19.80 8.08 2.36
CA ILE A 164 -20.04 9.18 3.30
C ILE A 164 -18.79 10.08 3.36
N THR A 165 -18.68 10.93 2.35
CA THR A 165 -17.71 12.02 2.28
C THR A 165 -18.36 13.31 2.77
N ARG A 166 -17.56 14.38 2.89
CA ARG A 166 -18.07 15.69 3.29
C ARG A 166 -19.18 16.22 2.37
N ASP A 167 -19.06 15.94 1.08
CA ASP A 167 -20.04 16.38 0.08
C ASP A 167 -21.38 15.64 0.23
N VAL A 168 -21.32 14.34 0.53
CA VAL A 168 -22.53 13.53 0.78
C VAL A 168 -23.19 13.94 2.10
N VAL A 169 -22.41 14.26 3.14
CA VAL A 169 -22.95 14.79 4.40
C VAL A 169 -23.69 16.11 4.17
N ALA A 170 -23.13 17.02 3.35
CA ALA A 170 -23.82 18.26 2.98
C ALA A 170 -25.11 18.02 2.18
N LEU A 171 -25.16 16.95 1.37
CA LEU A 171 -26.38 16.53 0.68
C LEU A 171 -27.46 16.02 1.64
N LEU A 172 -27.05 15.33 2.71
CA LEU A 172 -27.96 14.84 3.76
C LEU A 172 -28.51 15.96 4.64
N ASP A 173 -27.82 17.10 4.71
CA ASP A 173 -28.29 18.29 5.42
C ASP A 173 -29.42 19.03 4.69
N ASP A 174 -29.66 18.75 3.40
CA ASP A 174 -30.79 19.30 2.64
C ASP A 174 -32.13 18.74 3.16
N GLU A 175 -33.13 19.62 3.31
CA GLU A 175 -34.47 19.25 3.79
C GLU A 175 -35.09 18.14 2.93
N SER A 176 -34.79 18.11 1.63
CA SER A 176 -35.28 17.07 0.71
C SER A 176 -34.81 15.66 1.09
N ASN A 177 -33.67 15.54 1.79
CA ASN A 177 -33.03 14.28 2.16
C ASN A 177 -33.07 14.00 3.66
N SER A 178 -33.85 14.76 4.43
CA SER A 178 -34.00 14.59 5.88
C SER A 178 -34.35 13.16 6.29
N SER A 179 -35.29 12.52 5.57
CA SER A 179 -35.67 11.12 5.80
C SER A 179 -34.52 10.12 5.60
N LEU A 180 -33.57 10.44 4.72
CA LEU A 180 -32.40 9.62 4.45
C LEU A 180 -31.38 9.71 5.59
N LEU A 181 -31.18 10.93 6.14
CA LEU A 181 -30.36 11.14 7.32
C LEU A 181 -30.97 10.41 8.53
N GLU A 182 -32.28 10.55 8.76
CA GLU A 182 -32.99 9.83 9.83
C GLU A 182 -32.82 8.31 9.73
N LEU A 183 -32.97 7.76 8.52
CA LEU A 183 -32.73 6.34 8.27
C LEU A 183 -31.28 5.95 8.57
N ALA A 184 -30.30 6.76 8.15
CA ALA A 184 -28.90 6.49 8.43
C ALA A 184 -28.61 6.46 9.94
N VAL A 185 -29.17 7.41 10.70
CA VAL A 185 -29.06 7.45 12.17
C VAL A 185 -29.71 6.21 12.79
N LEU A 186 -30.88 5.79 12.29
CA LEU A 186 -31.58 4.61 12.79
C LEU A 186 -30.76 3.33 12.55
N VAL A 187 -30.10 3.20 11.40
CA VAL A 187 -29.18 2.10 11.09
C VAL A 187 -27.98 2.11 12.04
N MET A 188 -27.35 3.27 12.25
CA MET A 188 -26.22 3.37 13.21
C MET A 188 -26.67 2.97 14.61
N GLN A 189 -27.82 3.46 15.07
CA GLN A 189 -28.37 3.12 16.38
C GLN A 189 -28.67 1.62 16.50
N HIS A 190 -29.19 0.99 15.44
CA HIS A 190 -29.42 -0.45 15.41
C HIS A 190 -28.11 -1.22 15.59
N TRP A 191 -27.05 -0.85 14.85
CA TRP A 191 -25.73 -1.50 14.96
C TRP A 191 -25.12 -1.32 16.35
N ILE A 192 -25.18 -0.10 16.91
CA ILE A 192 -24.66 0.20 18.25
C ILE A 192 -25.35 -0.63 19.32
N ASN A 193 -26.66 -0.80 19.23
CA ASN A 193 -27.40 -1.48 20.29
C ASN A 193 -27.33 -3.01 20.20
N LYS A 194 -27.10 -3.57 19.00
CA LYS A 194 -27.20 -5.01 18.79
C LYS A 194 -25.91 -5.71 18.34
N ILE A 195 -24.98 -5.01 17.70
CA ILE A 195 -23.97 -5.67 16.84
C ILE A 195 -22.54 -5.29 17.18
N ILE A 196 -22.28 -4.03 17.57
CA ILE A 196 -20.90 -3.55 17.76
C ILE A 196 -20.10 -4.31 18.82
N ASP A 197 -20.77 -4.89 19.83
CA ASP A 197 -20.12 -5.65 20.90
C ASP A 197 -19.64 -7.03 20.40
N GLU A 198 -20.26 -7.56 19.35
CA GLU A 198 -19.96 -8.86 18.77
C GLU A 198 -18.87 -8.77 17.69
N ASP A 199 -18.77 -7.63 17.00
CA ASP A 199 -17.87 -7.44 15.87
C ASP A 199 -17.11 -6.11 15.89
N LYS A 200 -15.80 -6.20 16.19
CA LYS A 200 -14.87 -5.06 16.20
C LYS A 200 -14.73 -4.37 14.84
N PHE A 201 -14.91 -5.10 13.73
CA PHE A 201 -14.87 -4.50 12.41
C PHE A 201 -16.06 -3.56 12.22
N ILE A 202 -17.26 -4.00 12.59
CA ILE A 202 -18.49 -3.19 12.52
C ILE A 202 -18.35 -1.98 13.45
N LEU A 203 -17.86 -2.17 14.68
CA LEU A 203 -17.59 -1.07 15.60
C LEU A 203 -16.69 0.01 14.98
N ASN A 204 -15.51 -0.36 14.48
CA ASN A 204 -14.54 0.59 13.92
C ASN A 204 -15.12 1.36 12.73
N ASN A 205 -15.82 0.65 11.83
CA ASN A 205 -16.41 1.30 10.66
C ASN A 205 -17.59 2.21 11.05
N THR A 206 -18.42 1.80 12.02
CA THR A 206 -19.53 2.61 12.54
C THR A 206 -19.03 3.91 13.15
N LEU A 207 -17.93 3.87 13.92
CA LEU A 207 -17.31 5.07 14.48
C LEU A 207 -16.86 6.05 13.40
N MET A 208 -16.21 5.55 12.33
CA MET A 208 -15.79 6.39 11.20
C MET A 208 -16.97 7.08 10.51
N VAL A 209 -18.08 6.37 10.31
CA VAL A 209 -19.31 6.94 9.76
C VAL A 209 -19.90 8.01 10.69
N LEU A 210 -19.97 7.73 11.99
CA LEU A 210 -20.48 8.70 12.98
C LEU A 210 -19.61 9.96 13.07
N GLU A 211 -18.28 9.82 13.00
CA GLU A 211 -17.36 10.97 12.93
C GLU A 211 -17.64 11.88 11.73
N MET A 212 -18.14 11.31 10.62
CA MET A 212 -18.56 12.10 9.47
C MET A 212 -19.94 12.74 9.68
N PHE A 213 -20.90 12.04 10.30
CA PHE A 213 -22.20 12.60 10.62
C PHE A 213 -22.15 13.71 11.67
N ILE A 214 -21.22 13.67 12.64
CA ILE A 214 -21.01 14.79 13.59
C ILE A 214 -20.64 16.11 12.87
N LYS A 215 -20.20 16.05 11.61
CA LYS A 215 -19.91 17.24 10.80
C LYS A 215 -21.15 17.79 10.07
N SER A 216 -22.27 17.07 10.08
CA SER A 216 -23.55 17.53 9.54
C SER A 216 -24.21 18.51 10.50
N TRP A 217 -24.84 19.53 9.93
CA TRP A 217 -25.53 20.55 10.73
C TRP A 217 -26.90 20.05 11.21
N SER A 218 -27.53 19.16 10.44
CA SER A 218 -28.82 18.57 10.78
C SER A 218 -28.71 17.41 11.80
N PHE A 219 -27.51 16.86 12.00
CA PHE A 219 -27.23 15.81 12.98
C PHE A 219 -26.90 16.36 14.39
N CYS A 220 -26.34 17.57 14.49
CA CYS A 220 -25.98 18.24 15.76
C CYS A 220 -27.13 19.05 16.35
#